data_AF-A0A352K9M0-F1
#
_entry.id   AF-A0A352K9M0-F1
#
_cell.length_a   1.000
_cell.length_b   1.000
_cell.length_c   1.000
_cell.angle_alpha   90.00
_cell.angle_beta   90.00
_cell.angle_gamma   90.00
#
_symmetry.space_group_name_H-M   'P 1'
#
loop_
_entity.id
_entity.type
_entity.pdbx_description
1 polymer ?
#
loop_
_entity_poly.entity_id
_entity_poly.type
_entity_poly.pdbx_seq_one_letter_code
_entity_poly.pdbx_strand_id
1 'polypeptide(L)'
;HITCNKNGIPFDPEKPAITSGVRLGTPAGTTRGFGIAEFRQIGELIVEVLDGLGANPDDNSVIEAKVRAEVIKLCEQFPIYS
;
A
#
# COMPACT_ATOMS: atom_id res chain seq x y z
N HIS A 1 4.71 0.00 -5.69
CA HIS A 1 5.57 -0.93 -4.91
C HIS A 1 5.08 -1.05 -3.46
N ILE A 2 3.80 -1.32 -3.24
CA ILE A 2 3.26 -1.62 -1.92
C ILE A 2 2.67 -3.03 -2.04
N THR A 3 3.18 -3.97 -1.25
CA THR A 3 2.75 -5.36 -1.33
C THR A 3 1.77 -5.64 -0.20
N CYS A 4 0.58 -6.09 -0.55
CA CYS A 4 -0.45 -6.52 0.38
C CYS A 4 -1.21 -7.74 -0.19
N ASN A 5 -2.16 -8.27 0.59
CA ASN A 5 -2.97 -9.41 0.18
C ASN A 5 -4.44 -9.01 0.15
N LYS A 6 -5.16 -9.42 -0.90
CA LYS A 6 -6.62 -9.31 -0.97
C LYS A 6 -7.26 -10.18 0.11
N ASN A 7 -8.24 -9.67 0.84
CA ASN A 7 -8.85 -10.36 1.96
C ASN A 7 -10.35 -10.05 2.02
N GLY A 8 -11.18 -11.07 2.23
CA GLY A 8 -12.62 -10.86 2.40
C GLY A 8 -12.91 -10.02 3.64
N ILE A 9 -14.02 -9.29 3.62
CA ILE A 9 -14.54 -8.53 4.77
C ILE A 9 -15.78 -9.22 5.34
N PRO A 10 -16.20 -8.91 6.58
CA PRO A 10 -17.49 -9.37 7.09
C PRO A 10 -18.63 -8.94 6.16
N PHE A 11 -19.51 -9.89 5.80
CA PHE A 11 -20.64 -9.68 4.89
C PHE A 11 -20.22 -9.15 3.50
N ASP A 12 -19.04 -9.54 3.00
CA ASP A 12 -18.53 -9.15 1.68
C ASP A 12 -19.59 -9.43 0.59
N PRO A 13 -20.03 -8.42 -0.19
CA PRO A 13 -20.99 -8.63 -1.27
C PRO A 13 -20.38 -9.42 -2.44
N GLU A 14 -19.05 -9.47 -2.53
CA GLU A 14 -18.32 -10.17 -3.57
C GLU A 14 -18.19 -11.68 -3.31
N LYS A 15 -17.98 -12.44 -4.39
CA LYS A 15 -17.86 -13.91 -4.35
C LYS A 15 -16.52 -14.32 -3.70
N PRO A 16 -16.38 -15.47 -3.01
CA PRO A 16 -15.13 -15.85 -2.33
C PRO A 16 -13.79 -15.75 -3.12
N ALA A 17 -13.83 -15.82 -4.45
CA ALA A 17 -12.65 -15.66 -5.31
C ALA A 17 -12.25 -14.17 -5.55
N ILE A 18 -13.18 -13.23 -5.34
CA ILE A 18 -13.08 -11.78 -5.49
C ILE A 18 -13.36 -11.17 -4.11
N THR A 19 -12.47 -10.35 -3.59
CA THR A 19 -12.60 -9.86 -2.21
C THR A 19 -12.56 -8.35 -2.19
N SER A 20 -13.37 -7.73 -1.33
CA SER A 20 -13.48 -6.27 -1.25
C SER A 20 -12.44 -5.60 -0.34
N GLY A 21 -11.66 -6.38 0.41
CA GLY A 21 -10.69 -5.85 1.38
C GLY A 21 -9.22 -6.14 1.05
N VAL A 22 -8.34 -5.46 1.78
CA VAL A 22 -6.89 -5.71 1.79
C VAL A 22 -6.41 -5.93 3.23
N ARG A 23 -5.45 -6.82 3.41
CA ARG A 23 -4.79 -7.07 4.69
C ARG A 23 -3.40 -6.46 4.71
N LEU A 24 -3.14 -5.66 5.74
CA LEU A 24 -1.87 -4.99 5.98
C LEU A 24 -1.26 -5.48 7.30
N GLY A 25 0.07 -5.49 7.35
CA GLY A 25 0.82 -5.86 8.54
C GLY A 25 2.10 -5.05 8.66
N THR A 26 2.49 -4.75 9.89
CA THR A 26 3.69 -3.97 10.22
C THR A 26 5.01 -4.76 10.33
N PRO A 27 5.06 -6.10 10.55
CA PRO A 27 6.33 -6.79 10.87
C PRO A 27 7.49 -6.55 9.90
N ALA A 28 7.23 -6.53 8.60
CA ALA A 28 8.29 -6.30 7.61
C ALA A 28 8.90 -4.89 7.72
N GLY A 29 8.05 -3.87 7.93
CA GLY A 29 8.51 -2.49 8.11
C GLY A 29 9.21 -2.29 9.46
N THR A 30 8.66 -2.84 10.54
CA THR A 30 9.26 -2.70 11.88
C THR A 30 10.62 -3.40 11.98
N THR A 31 10.78 -4.59 11.40
CA THR A 31 12.08 -5.29 11.36
C THR A 31 13.12 -4.50 10.56
N ARG A 32 12.66 -3.74 9.57
CA ARG A 32 13.50 -2.86 8.75
C ARG A 32 13.85 -1.52 9.43
N GLY A 33 13.19 -1.19 10.54
CA GLY A 33 13.43 0.04 11.31
C GLY A 33 12.39 1.15 11.10
N PHE A 34 11.28 0.90 10.40
CA PHE A 34 10.22 1.90 10.23
C PHE A 34 9.55 2.22 11.57
N GLY A 35 9.38 3.51 11.84
CA GLY A 35 8.66 4.04 12.99
C GLY A 35 7.27 4.57 12.62
N ILE A 36 6.69 5.33 13.53
CA ILE A 36 5.32 5.86 13.41
C ILE A 36 5.19 6.80 12.20
N ALA A 37 6.20 7.63 11.94
CA ALA A 37 6.17 8.59 10.84
C ALA A 37 6.14 7.88 9.49
N GLU A 38 6.95 6.84 9.33
CA GLU A 38 7.02 6.04 8.10
C GLU A 38 5.71 5.28 7.87
N PHE A 39 5.10 4.70 8.91
CA PHE A 39 3.80 4.05 8.77
C PHE A 39 2.67 5.04 8.46
N ARG A 40 2.74 6.27 8.96
CA ARG A 40 1.81 7.34 8.57
C ARG A 40 1.94 7.66 7.09
N GLN A 41 3.16 7.87 6.62
CA GLN A 41 3.44 8.13 5.20
C GLN A 41 2.96 6.96 4.32
N ILE A 42 3.20 5.71 4.73
CA ILE A 42 2.69 4.54 4.00
C ILE A 42 1.16 4.56 3.91
N GLY A 43 0.47 4.91 5.01
CA GLY A 43 -0.99 5.06 5.01
C GLY A 43 -1.47 6.11 4.01
N GLU A 44 -0.83 7.28 3.99
CA GLU A 44 -1.14 8.36 3.05
C GLU A 44 -0.90 7.93 1.59
N LEU A 45 0.18 7.20 1.32
CA LEU A 45 0.48 6.66 -0.01
C LEU A 45 -0.54 5.61 -0.47
N ILE A 46 -1.06 4.79 0.44
CA ILE A 46 -2.15 3.84 0.13
C ILE A 46 -3.42 4.60 -0.24
N VAL A 47 -3.80 5.61 0.56
CA VAL A 47 -4.98 6.44 0.29
C VAL A 47 -4.85 7.14 -1.05
N GLU A 48 -3.68 7.69 -1.38
CA GLU A 48 -3.48 8.38 -2.66
C GLU A 48 -3.75 7.46 -3.87
N VAL A 49 -3.31 6.20 -3.81
CA VAL A 49 -3.59 5.21 -4.87
C VAL A 49 -5.08 4.91 -4.95
N LEU A 50 -5.77 4.73 -3.82
CA LEU A 50 -7.20 4.44 -3.76
C LEU A 50 -8.05 5.61 -4.26
N ASP A 51 -7.72 6.84 -3.87
CA ASP A 51 -8.40 8.06 -4.31
C ASP A 51 -8.22 8.26 -5.81
N GLY A 52 -7.01 8.01 -6.33
CA GLY A 52 -6.73 8.03 -7.76
C GLY A 52 -7.57 7.03 -8.56
N LEU A 53 -7.64 5.78 -8.09
CA LEU A 53 -8.50 4.74 -8.67
C LEU A 53 -9.99 5.09 -8.58
N GLY A 54 -10.43 5.70 -7.47
CA GLY A 54 -11.81 6.14 -7.29
C GLY A 54 -12.20 7.27 -8.25
N ALA A 55 -11.27 8.19 -8.54
CA ALA A 55 -11.48 9.31 -9.45
C ALA A 55 -11.37 8.89 -10.94
N ASN A 56 -10.44 7.98 -11.27
CA ASN A 56 -10.24 7.47 -12.62
C ASN A 56 -9.99 5.94 -12.62
N PRO A 57 -11.06 5.13 -12.67
CA PRO A 57 -10.95 3.67 -12.58
C PRO A 57 -10.19 3.02 -13.76
N ASP A 58 -10.17 3.66 -14.92
CA ASP A 58 -9.58 3.09 -16.14
C ASP A 58 -8.07 3.35 -16.25
N ASP A 59 -7.55 4.40 -15.61
CA ASP A 59 -6.12 4.74 -15.62
C ASP A 59 -5.66 5.50 -14.38
N ASN A 60 -4.88 4.82 -13.54
CA ASN A 60 -4.25 5.40 -12.35
C ASN A 60 -2.72 5.46 -12.48
N SER A 61 -2.17 5.26 -13.68
CA SER A 61 -0.74 5.02 -13.90
C SER A 61 0.17 6.13 -13.39
N VAL A 62 -0.26 7.39 -13.50
CA VAL A 62 0.49 8.56 -13.04
C VAL A 62 0.65 8.56 -11.52
N ILE A 63 -0.43 8.30 -10.78
CA ILE A 63 -0.43 8.25 -9.32
C ILE A 63 0.35 7.02 -8.84
N GLU A 64 0.15 5.87 -9.48
CA GLU A 64 0.92 4.66 -9.19
C GLU A 64 2.42 4.86 -9.38
N ALA A 65 2.83 5.55 -10.45
CA ALA A 65 4.23 5.87 -10.70
C ALA A 65 4.83 6.80 -9.64
N LYS A 66 4.08 7.83 -9.23
CA LYS A 66 4.48 8.74 -8.14
C LYS A 66 4.63 7.98 -6.81
N VAL A 67 3.61 7.23 -6.40
CA VAL A 67 3.63 6.44 -5.17
C VAL A 67 4.75 5.41 -5.20
N ARG A 68 5.00 4.77 -6.35
CA ARG A 68 6.13 3.85 -6.53
C ARG A 68 7.47 4.52 -6.23
N ALA A 69 7.69 5.74 -6.72
CA ALA A 69 8.92 6.49 -6.47
C ALA A 69 9.09 6.85 -4.99
N GLU A 70 8.03 7.34 -4.33
CA GLU A 70 8.05 7.70 -2.91
C GLU A 70 8.32 6.48 -2.02
N VAL A 71 7.72 5.32 -2.33
CA VAL A 71 8.00 4.09 -1.58
C VAL A 71 9.45 3.64 -1.74
N ILE A 72 10.02 3.70 -2.95
CA ILE A 72 11.44 3.37 -3.18
C ILE A 72 12.33 4.28 -2.35
N LYS A 73 12.08 5.59 -2.38
CA LYS A 73 12.84 6.59 -1.62
C LYS A 73 12.79 6.33 -0.11
N LEU A 74 11.62 5.99 0.43
CA LEU A 74 11.47 5.59 1.83
C LEU A 74 12.29 4.32 2.13
N CYS A 75 12.24 3.34 1.23
CA CYS A 75 12.98 2.10 1.37
C CYS A 75 14.51 2.33 1.37
N GLU A 76 15.03 3.23 0.53
CA GLU A 76 16.46 3.55 0.46
C GLU A 76 17.02 4.12 1.77
N GLN A 77 16.19 4.76 2.59
CA GLN A 77 16.57 5.25 3.92
C GLN A 77 16.81 4.14 4.95
N PHE A 78 16.31 2.93 4.68
CA PHE A 78 16.42 1.76 5.55
C PHE A 78 16.93 0.54 4.76
N PRO A 79 18.22 0.45 4.41
CA PRO A 79 18.74 -0.68 3.63
C PRO A 79 18.66 -2.01 4.40
N ILE A 80 18.37 -3.11 3.68
CA ILE A 80 18.23 -4.46 4.28
C ILE A 80 19.57 -5.22 4.32
N TYR A 81 20.44 -4.97 3.34
CA TYR A 81 21.76 -5.56 3.24
C TYR A 81 22.79 -4.44 3.13
N SER A 82 23.81 -4.48 4.00
CA SER A 82 24.97 -3.59 4.03
C SER A 82 26.24 -4.39 3.78
#